data_AF-A0A344U310-F1
#
_entry.id   AF-A0A344U310-F1
#
_cell.length_a   1.000
_cell.length_b   1.000
_cell.length_c   1.000
_cell.angle_alpha   90.00
_cell.angle_beta   90.00
_cell.angle_gamma   90.00
#
_symmetry.space_group_name_H-M   'P 1'
#
loop_
_entity.id
_entity.type
_entity.pdbx_description
1 polymer ?
#
loop_
_entity_poly.entity_id
_entity_poly.type
_entity_poly.pdbx_seq_one_letter_code
_entity_poly.pdbx_strand_id
1 'polypeptide(L)'
;MKLATQERPRGGEAAGPEDGGAAAAGPLPPGAAVGGVRAAGELGLNRSEFARAVQLGIVRAGPPAPGGAARYARAELERVRAAEGFPETLRAQVETVAGAGAASAVLGIGPTRFTRLARCGHLTPVGYRINRYRAVVWLYLAAELREFGERRPALLHGGVTPEDRELMARGADLRPRRWRGRHVELLLGRTADLWERAAVLASVLPEEELARAVPDPAERMVLAALGPPPPYGHPQIPAAAAVAQRLLPADQPDEVRWYRTSLDFALTGARAQSNATGERGPT
;
A
#
# COMPACT_ATOMS: atom_id res chain seq x y z
N MET A 1 7.24 0.55 -84.21
CA MET A 1 8.39 1.48 -84.23
C MET A 1 8.93 1.60 -82.82
N LYS A 2 10.21 1.19 -82.64
CA LYS A 2 11.16 1.46 -81.54
C LYS A 2 10.67 1.17 -80.09
N LEU A 3 11.39 0.49 -79.20
CA LEU A 3 12.64 -0.28 -79.22
C LEU A 3 12.65 -1.06 -77.89
N ALA A 4 13.22 -2.27 -77.90
CA ALA A 4 13.62 -3.03 -76.72
C ALA A 4 14.70 -2.24 -75.93
N THR A 5 14.94 -2.45 -74.62
CA THR A 5 15.76 -3.56 -74.10
C THR A 5 16.10 -3.32 -72.61
N GLN A 6 16.12 -4.43 -71.83
CA GLN A 6 16.85 -4.73 -70.57
C GLN A 6 16.61 -3.84 -69.31
N GLU A 7 16.62 -4.35 -68.08
CA GLU A 7 17.40 -5.46 -67.53
C GLU A 7 16.74 -6.02 -66.23
N ARG A 8 16.93 -7.32 -65.96
CA ARG A 8 16.63 -8.02 -64.69
C ARG A 8 17.95 -8.14 -63.91
N PRO A 9 17.94 -8.23 -62.56
CA PRO A 9 17.99 -9.56 -61.96
C PRO A 9 17.16 -9.75 -60.68
N ARG A 10 16.92 -11.04 -60.37
CA ARG A 10 16.31 -11.57 -59.15
C ARG A 10 17.31 -11.48 -57.98
N GLY A 11 16.79 -11.31 -56.77
CA GLY A 11 17.46 -11.76 -55.55
C GLY A 11 16.84 -11.18 -54.28
N GLY A 12 16.35 -12.03 -53.38
CA GLY A 12 16.19 -11.68 -51.96
C GLY A 12 14.85 -12.06 -51.34
N GLU A 13 14.80 -13.27 -50.82
CA GLU A 13 13.87 -13.76 -49.82
C GLU A 13 14.03 -12.97 -48.51
N ALA A 14 12.93 -12.46 -47.94
CA ALA A 14 12.88 -12.00 -46.56
C ALA A 14 11.51 -12.32 -45.97
N ALA A 15 11.54 -13.20 -44.98
CA ALA A 15 10.44 -13.69 -44.18
C ALA A 15 9.99 -12.67 -43.12
N GLY A 16 8.73 -12.81 -42.69
CA GLY A 16 8.24 -12.39 -41.37
C GLY A 16 7.48 -11.06 -41.31
N PRO A 17 6.18 -11.06 -40.96
CA PRO A 17 5.56 -9.90 -40.35
C PRO A 17 5.93 -9.92 -38.87
N GLU A 18 6.83 -9.03 -38.44
CA GLU A 18 6.96 -8.73 -37.01
C GLU A 18 5.80 -7.82 -36.59
N ASP A 19 4.74 -8.48 -36.13
CA ASP A 19 3.64 -7.89 -35.40
C ASP A 19 4.15 -7.50 -34.00
N GLY A 20 4.73 -6.30 -33.92
CA GLY A 20 5.32 -5.71 -32.72
C GLY A 20 4.62 -4.42 -32.30
N GLY A 21 3.30 -4.33 -32.54
CA GLY A 21 2.48 -3.22 -32.07
C GLY A 21 2.20 -3.34 -30.58
N ALA A 22 2.97 -2.62 -29.76
CA ALA A 22 2.70 -2.42 -28.34
C ALA A 22 1.24 -2.01 -28.14
N ALA A 23 0.44 -2.95 -27.64
CA ALA A 23 -0.95 -2.71 -27.30
C ALA A 23 -1.00 -1.72 -26.14
N ALA A 24 -1.23 -0.44 -26.47
CA ALA A 24 -1.74 0.54 -25.55
C ALA A 24 -2.99 -0.05 -24.89
N ALA A 25 -2.92 -0.27 -23.57
CA ALA A 25 -4.00 -0.84 -22.78
C ALA A 25 -5.22 0.07 -22.83
N GLY A 26 -6.12 -0.19 -23.78
CA GLY A 26 -7.38 0.52 -23.91
C GLY A 26 -8.29 0.30 -22.70
N PRO A 27 -9.29 1.19 -22.49
CA PRO A 27 -10.26 1.04 -21.41
C PRO A 27 -10.98 -0.32 -21.50
N LEU A 28 -10.97 -1.08 -20.39
CA LEU A 28 -11.68 -2.35 -20.29
C LEU A 28 -13.16 -2.19 -20.65
N PRO A 29 -13.77 -3.10 -21.44
CA PRO A 29 -15.17 -2.98 -21.83
C PRO A 29 -16.10 -3.00 -20.60
N PRO A 30 -17.19 -2.24 -20.60
CA PRO A 30 -18.04 -1.96 -19.44
C PRO A 30 -18.78 -3.17 -18.82
N GLY A 31 -18.67 -4.36 -19.42
CA GLY A 31 -19.13 -5.65 -18.85
C GLY A 31 -18.09 -6.41 -18.01
N ALA A 32 -16.84 -5.97 -17.98
CA ALA A 32 -15.72 -6.70 -17.36
C ALA A 32 -15.37 -6.28 -15.91
N ALA A 33 -16.04 -5.24 -15.38
CA ALA A 33 -15.67 -4.59 -14.13
C ALA A 33 -16.74 -4.77 -13.02
N VAL A 34 -16.34 -5.35 -11.90
CA VAL A 34 -17.19 -5.73 -10.77
C VAL A 34 -17.11 -4.67 -9.67
N GLY A 35 -18.25 -4.32 -9.07
CA GLY A 35 -18.28 -3.42 -7.91
C GLY A 35 -17.83 -4.12 -6.63
N GLY A 36 -17.29 -3.37 -5.66
CA GLY A 36 -16.66 -3.93 -4.46
C GLY A 36 -17.53 -4.88 -3.62
N VAL A 37 -18.84 -4.60 -3.47
CA VAL A 37 -19.75 -5.49 -2.72
C VAL A 37 -19.88 -6.86 -3.41
N ARG A 38 -20.05 -6.85 -4.74
CA ARG A 38 -20.14 -8.09 -5.51
C ARG A 38 -18.81 -8.83 -5.52
N ALA A 39 -17.69 -8.12 -5.68
CA ALA A 39 -16.36 -8.71 -5.61
C ALA A 39 -16.09 -9.39 -4.25
N ALA A 40 -16.47 -8.75 -3.14
CA ALA A 40 -16.35 -9.34 -1.81
C ALA A 40 -17.17 -10.63 -1.67
N GLY A 41 -18.42 -10.62 -2.15
CA GLY A 41 -19.29 -11.79 -2.13
C GLY A 41 -18.74 -12.95 -2.98
N GLU A 42 -18.24 -12.66 -4.18
CA GLU A 42 -17.63 -13.67 -5.06
C GLU A 42 -16.33 -14.27 -4.50
N LEU A 43 -15.58 -13.49 -3.69
CA LEU A 43 -14.39 -13.98 -2.98
C LEU A 43 -14.71 -14.59 -1.60
N GLY A 44 -15.99 -14.64 -1.19
CA GLY A 44 -16.39 -15.19 0.10
C GLY A 44 -15.86 -14.41 1.31
N LEU A 45 -15.61 -13.12 1.14
CA LEU A 45 -15.08 -12.19 2.15
C LEU A 45 -16.16 -11.22 2.61
N ASN A 46 -16.13 -10.85 3.89
CA ASN A 46 -16.92 -9.71 4.36
C ASN A 46 -16.29 -8.38 3.88
N ARG A 47 -17.02 -7.27 4.06
CA ARG A 47 -16.57 -5.93 3.63
C ARG A 47 -15.19 -5.55 4.20
N SER A 48 -14.95 -5.91 5.46
CA SER A 48 -13.73 -5.58 6.17
C SER A 48 -12.53 -6.39 5.70
N GLU A 49 -12.75 -7.69 5.49
CA GLU A 49 -11.76 -8.61 4.94
C GLU A 49 -11.41 -8.27 3.50
N PHE A 50 -12.41 -7.96 2.66
CA PHE A 50 -12.19 -7.57 1.28
C PHE A 50 -11.38 -6.28 1.17
N ALA A 51 -11.74 -5.25 1.95
CA ALA A 51 -10.98 -4.01 1.97
C ALA A 51 -9.54 -4.23 2.45
N ARG A 52 -9.31 -5.19 3.36
CA ARG A 52 -7.95 -5.60 3.75
C ARG A 52 -7.23 -6.37 2.65
N ALA A 53 -7.91 -7.26 1.93
CA ALA A 53 -7.34 -7.95 0.77
C ALA A 53 -6.84 -6.95 -0.28
N VAL A 54 -7.61 -5.87 -0.49
CA VAL A 54 -7.21 -4.75 -1.33
C VAL A 54 -6.05 -3.99 -0.71
N GLN A 55 -6.11 -3.65 0.58
CA GLN A 55 -5.02 -2.97 1.30
C GLN A 55 -3.71 -3.75 1.28
N LEU A 56 -3.74 -5.08 1.24
CA LEU A 56 -2.57 -5.96 1.16
C LEU A 56 -2.12 -6.22 -0.29
N GLY A 57 -2.92 -5.84 -1.29
CA GLY A 57 -2.59 -6.02 -2.70
C GLY A 57 -2.87 -7.44 -3.21
N ILE A 58 -3.51 -8.26 -2.38
CA ILE A 58 -3.99 -9.59 -2.77
C ILE A 58 -5.06 -9.46 -3.85
N VAL A 59 -5.92 -8.44 -3.73
CA VAL A 59 -6.91 -8.05 -4.74
C VAL A 59 -6.54 -6.66 -5.28
N ARG A 60 -6.27 -6.56 -6.58
CA ARG A 60 -5.93 -5.29 -7.23
C ARG A 60 -7.19 -4.58 -7.70
N ALA A 61 -7.35 -3.32 -7.28
CA ALA A 61 -8.37 -2.46 -7.86
C ALA A 61 -7.94 -2.08 -9.29
N GLY A 62 -8.90 -2.11 -10.21
CA GLY A 62 -8.75 -1.51 -11.53
C GLY A 62 -8.98 0.01 -11.48
N PRO A 63 -8.90 0.68 -12.64
CA PRO A 63 -9.18 2.11 -12.74
C PRO A 63 -10.54 2.44 -12.12
N PRO A 64 -10.64 3.52 -11.31
CA PRO A 64 -11.90 3.92 -10.73
C PRO A 64 -12.92 4.25 -11.83
N ALA A 65 -14.19 3.94 -11.59
CA ALA A 65 -15.26 4.36 -12.50
C ALA A 65 -15.47 5.88 -12.44
N PRO A 66 -16.13 6.49 -13.45
CA PRO A 66 -16.66 7.84 -13.33
C PRO A 66 -17.50 7.94 -12.04
N GLY A 67 -17.13 8.86 -11.14
CA GLY A 67 -17.69 8.96 -9.78
C GLY A 67 -16.84 8.31 -8.67
N GLY A 68 -15.64 7.82 -8.97
CA GLY A 68 -14.62 7.45 -7.97
C GLY A 68 -14.81 6.08 -7.31
N ALA A 69 -15.87 5.35 -7.66
CA ALA A 69 -16.11 4.02 -7.10
C ALA A 69 -15.06 3.01 -7.63
N ALA A 70 -14.36 2.34 -6.71
CA ALA A 70 -13.42 1.28 -7.05
C ALA A 70 -14.11 0.14 -7.82
N ARG A 71 -13.45 -0.32 -8.89
CA ARG A 71 -13.89 -1.42 -9.74
C ARG A 71 -12.81 -2.51 -9.79
N TYR A 72 -13.23 -3.75 -9.98
CA TYR A 72 -12.35 -4.91 -9.99
C TYR A 72 -12.55 -5.69 -11.28
N ALA A 73 -11.46 -5.97 -12.00
CA ALA A 73 -11.55 -6.73 -13.23
C ALA A 73 -12.03 -8.16 -12.94
N ARG A 74 -12.90 -8.71 -13.79
CA ARG A 74 -13.34 -10.11 -13.71
C ARG A 74 -12.15 -11.08 -13.67
N ALA A 75 -11.17 -10.86 -14.54
CA ALA A 75 -9.94 -11.65 -14.60
C ALA A 75 -9.14 -11.61 -13.29
N GLU A 76 -9.17 -10.49 -12.56
CA GLU A 76 -8.51 -10.39 -11.26
C GLU A 76 -9.22 -11.23 -10.20
N LEU A 77 -10.54 -11.23 -10.19
CA LEU A 77 -11.30 -12.08 -9.26
C LEU A 77 -11.07 -13.56 -9.57
N GLU A 78 -11.08 -13.95 -10.85
CA GLU A 78 -10.78 -15.33 -11.25
C GLU A 78 -9.33 -15.73 -10.90
N ARG A 79 -8.34 -14.82 -11.05
CA ARG A 79 -6.96 -15.06 -10.60
C ARG A 79 -6.89 -15.37 -9.11
N VAL A 80 -7.62 -14.62 -8.28
CA VAL A 80 -7.66 -14.84 -6.83
C VAL A 80 -8.38 -16.15 -6.49
N ARG A 81 -9.46 -16.49 -7.20
CA ARG A 81 -10.21 -17.74 -7.02
C ARG A 81 -9.44 -18.98 -7.47
N ALA A 82 -8.57 -18.84 -8.46
CA ALA A 82 -7.71 -19.91 -8.97
C ALA A 82 -6.49 -20.17 -8.07
N ALA A 83 -6.26 -19.36 -7.03
CA ALA A 83 -5.19 -19.59 -6.07
C ALA A 83 -5.44 -20.87 -5.26
N GLU A 84 -4.37 -21.59 -4.96
CA GLU A 84 -4.43 -22.85 -4.20
C GLU A 84 -5.03 -22.64 -2.79
N GLY A 85 -5.94 -23.54 -2.41
CA GLY A 85 -6.64 -23.49 -1.12
C GLY A 85 -7.66 -22.35 -1.01
N PHE A 86 -8.16 -21.82 -2.12
CA PHE A 86 -9.30 -20.90 -2.10
C PHE A 86 -10.59 -21.62 -1.64
N PRO A 87 -11.42 -21.00 -0.76
CA PRO A 87 -11.28 -19.65 -0.17
C PRO A 87 -10.51 -19.58 1.16
N GLU A 88 -10.15 -20.71 1.77
CA GLU A 88 -9.60 -20.77 3.13
C GLU A 88 -8.24 -20.04 3.26
N THR A 89 -7.34 -20.24 2.30
CA THR A 89 -6.04 -19.54 2.26
C THR A 89 -6.23 -18.03 2.19
N LEU A 90 -7.15 -17.56 1.34
CA LEU A 90 -7.45 -16.11 1.22
C LEU A 90 -7.97 -15.55 2.55
N ARG A 91 -8.87 -16.26 3.21
CA ARG A 91 -9.40 -15.86 4.52
C ARG A 91 -8.29 -15.81 5.57
N ALA A 92 -7.41 -16.81 5.60
CA ALA A 92 -6.28 -16.85 6.53
C ALA A 92 -5.30 -15.68 6.31
N GLN A 93 -5.07 -15.28 5.05
CA GLN A 93 -4.20 -14.16 4.69
C GLN A 93 -4.75 -12.80 5.14
N VAL A 94 -6.07 -12.64 5.25
CA VAL A 94 -6.71 -11.37 5.67
C VAL A 94 -7.26 -11.41 7.10
N GLU A 95 -7.20 -12.56 7.76
CA GLU A 95 -7.62 -12.75 9.15
C GLU A 95 -6.85 -11.80 10.06
N THR A 96 -7.56 -11.02 10.87
CA THR A 96 -6.92 -10.19 11.90
C THR A 96 -7.48 -10.38 13.28
N VAL A 97 -6.59 -10.30 14.24
CA VAL A 97 -6.89 -10.22 15.66
C VAL A 97 -6.68 -8.78 16.17
N ALA A 98 -7.56 -8.34 17.06
CA ALA A 98 -7.59 -6.97 17.55
C ALA A 98 -7.10 -6.86 19.01
N GLY A 99 -6.10 -6.03 19.23
CA GLY A 99 -5.57 -5.73 20.55
C GLY A 99 -4.72 -6.87 21.14
N ALA A 100 -4.11 -6.57 22.30
CA ALA A 100 -3.10 -7.45 22.89
C ALA A 100 -3.65 -8.80 23.35
N GLY A 101 -4.88 -8.86 23.87
CA GLY A 101 -5.44 -10.13 24.39
C GLY A 101 -5.66 -11.18 23.31
N ALA A 102 -6.36 -10.82 22.23
CA ALA A 102 -6.58 -11.74 21.12
C ALA A 102 -5.27 -12.10 20.39
N ALA A 103 -4.38 -11.13 20.21
CA ALA A 103 -3.12 -11.35 19.53
C ALA A 103 -2.12 -12.17 20.34
N SER A 104 -2.11 -12.04 21.67
CA SER A 104 -1.25 -12.86 22.54
C SER A 104 -1.71 -14.31 22.60
N ALA A 105 -3.02 -14.56 22.48
CA ALA A 105 -3.57 -15.91 22.42
C ALA A 105 -3.10 -16.68 21.17
N VAL A 106 -3.00 -16.03 20.01
CA VAL A 106 -2.44 -16.64 18.79
C VAL A 106 -1.00 -17.12 18.99
N LEU A 107 -0.22 -16.40 19.79
CA LEU A 107 1.18 -16.70 20.10
C LEU A 107 1.38 -17.59 21.33
N GLY A 108 0.32 -17.94 22.06
CA GLY A 108 0.44 -18.69 23.33
C GLY A 108 1.21 -17.95 24.44
N ILE A 109 1.20 -16.61 24.42
CA ILE A 109 1.89 -15.78 25.43
C ILE A 109 0.94 -14.86 26.21
N GLY A 110 1.43 -14.31 27.32
CA GLY A 110 0.68 -13.32 28.10
C GLY A 110 0.54 -11.95 27.41
N PRO A 111 -0.58 -11.21 27.60
CA PRO A 111 -0.83 -9.91 26.97
C PRO A 111 0.24 -8.84 27.22
N THR A 112 0.85 -8.82 28.42
CA THR A 112 1.94 -7.90 28.77
C THR A 112 3.16 -8.11 27.89
N ARG A 113 3.51 -9.37 27.60
CA ARG A 113 4.66 -9.70 26.76
C ARG A 113 4.38 -9.39 25.29
N PHE A 114 3.18 -9.72 24.81
CA PHE A 114 2.75 -9.31 23.48
C PHE A 114 2.87 -7.79 23.31
N THR A 115 2.34 -7.03 24.28
CA THR A 115 2.37 -5.57 24.23
C THR A 115 3.80 -5.05 24.17
N ARG A 116 4.72 -5.62 24.95
CA ARG A 116 6.15 -5.28 24.87
C ARG A 116 6.72 -5.56 23.48
N LEU A 117 6.55 -6.77 22.95
CA LEU A 117 7.06 -7.13 21.62
C LEU A 117 6.53 -6.18 20.52
N ALA A 118 5.24 -5.87 20.57
CA ALA A 118 4.62 -4.96 19.63
C ALA A 118 5.15 -3.53 19.77
N ARG A 119 5.28 -3.00 21.00
CA ARG A 119 5.84 -1.65 21.26
C ARG A 119 7.31 -1.53 20.86
N CYS A 120 8.09 -2.60 21.01
CA CYS A 120 9.46 -2.69 20.53
C CYS A 120 9.56 -2.92 19.01
N GLY A 121 8.42 -3.03 18.31
CA GLY A 121 8.39 -3.09 16.86
C GLY A 121 8.77 -4.44 16.25
N HIS A 122 8.74 -5.52 17.03
CA HIS A 122 8.91 -6.90 16.53
C HIS A 122 7.67 -7.39 15.76
N LEU A 123 6.51 -6.79 16.05
CA LEU A 123 5.23 -7.10 15.43
C LEU A 123 4.66 -5.84 14.78
N THR A 124 4.36 -5.91 13.50
CA THR A 124 3.88 -4.77 12.72
C THR A 124 2.36 -4.82 12.58
N PRO A 125 1.61 -3.85 13.11
CA PRO A 125 0.17 -3.79 12.88
C PRO A 125 -0.15 -3.62 11.39
N VAL A 126 -1.23 -4.26 10.93
CA VAL A 126 -1.77 -4.06 9.57
C VAL A 126 -2.76 -2.89 9.52
N GLY A 127 -3.33 -2.52 10.66
CA GLY A 127 -4.29 -1.43 10.77
C GLY A 127 -4.65 -1.14 12.22
N TYR A 128 -5.66 -0.30 12.40
CA TYR A 128 -6.16 0.06 13.72
C TYR A 128 -7.67 0.30 13.70
N ARG A 129 -8.27 0.33 14.88
CA ARG A 129 -9.60 0.90 15.13
C ARG A 129 -9.54 1.80 16.36
N ILE A 130 -10.38 2.83 16.40
CA ILE A 130 -10.54 3.66 17.60
C ILE A 130 -11.74 3.13 18.38
N ASN A 131 -11.54 2.76 19.64
CA ASN A 131 -12.63 2.26 20.46
C ASN A 131 -13.51 3.41 21.00
N ARG A 132 -14.61 3.07 21.68
CA ARG A 132 -15.52 4.07 22.30
C ARG A 132 -14.83 4.98 23.34
N TYR A 133 -13.69 4.53 23.87
CA TYR A 133 -12.86 5.27 24.83
C TYR A 133 -11.75 6.08 24.15
N ARG A 134 -11.80 6.23 22.83
CA ARG A 134 -10.80 6.96 22.02
C ARG A 134 -9.38 6.38 22.09
N ALA A 135 -9.25 5.12 22.52
CA ALA A 135 -7.98 4.40 22.49
C ALA A 135 -7.77 3.69 21.16
N VAL A 136 -6.53 3.69 20.69
CA VAL A 136 -6.10 2.96 19.49
C VAL A 136 -6.02 1.48 19.80
N VAL A 137 -6.78 0.68 19.07
CA VAL A 137 -6.70 -0.78 19.09
C VAL A 137 -6.06 -1.25 17.79
N TRP A 138 -4.83 -1.73 17.89
CA TRP A 138 -4.06 -2.27 16.78
C TRP A 138 -4.63 -3.60 16.28
N LEU A 139 -4.58 -3.80 14.97
CA LEU A 139 -4.96 -5.02 14.28
C LEU A 139 -3.70 -5.70 13.74
N TYR A 140 -3.59 -7.02 13.95
CA TYR A 140 -2.46 -7.82 13.49
C TYR A 140 -2.97 -8.96 12.63
N LEU A 141 -2.26 -9.30 11.56
CA LEU A 141 -2.57 -10.48 10.74
C LEU A 141 -2.27 -11.74 11.55
N ALA A 142 -3.26 -12.63 11.66
CA ALA A 142 -3.10 -13.86 12.45
C ALA A 142 -1.99 -14.75 11.85
N ALA A 143 -1.91 -14.83 10.52
CA ALA A 143 -0.84 -15.55 9.82
C ALA A 143 0.56 -15.05 10.20
N GLU A 144 0.78 -13.73 10.19
CA GLU A 144 2.10 -13.15 10.54
C GLU A 144 2.48 -13.37 11.99
N LEU A 145 1.49 -13.39 12.90
CA LEU A 145 1.74 -13.73 14.29
C LEU A 145 2.21 -15.19 14.42
N ARG A 146 1.49 -16.14 13.81
CA ARG A 146 1.89 -17.56 13.84
C ARG A 146 3.30 -17.75 13.28
N GLU A 147 3.56 -17.16 12.12
CA GLU A 147 4.86 -17.21 11.45
C GLU A 147 5.98 -16.54 12.26
N PHE A 148 5.68 -15.45 12.96
CA PHE A 148 6.63 -14.85 13.91
C PHE A 148 6.96 -15.79 15.05
N GLY A 149 5.97 -16.49 15.61
CA GLY A 149 6.19 -17.43 16.70
C GLY A 149 7.05 -18.61 16.31
N GLU A 150 6.84 -19.13 15.10
CA GLU A 150 7.66 -20.20 14.50
C GLU A 150 9.09 -19.75 14.22
N ARG A 151 9.26 -18.55 13.63
CA ARG A 151 10.59 -18.04 13.24
C ARG A 151 11.40 -17.50 14.41
N ARG A 152 10.76 -17.02 15.49
CA ARG A 152 11.40 -16.31 16.61
C ARG A 152 10.93 -16.81 17.99
N PRO A 153 10.96 -18.11 18.28
CA PRO A 153 10.45 -18.65 19.56
C PRO A 153 11.20 -18.11 20.79
N ALA A 154 12.49 -17.78 20.63
CA ALA A 154 13.30 -17.17 21.69
C ALA A 154 12.76 -15.81 22.17
N LEU A 155 12.09 -15.04 21.31
CA LEU A 155 11.46 -13.76 21.72
C LEU A 155 10.14 -13.97 22.49
N LEU A 156 9.49 -15.13 22.32
CA LEU A 156 8.26 -15.47 23.02
C LEU A 156 8.51 -15.93 24.46
N HIS A 157 9.60 -16.67 24.69
CA HIS A 157 9.87 -17.29 25.99
C HIS A 157 11.16 -16.81 26.68
N GLY A 158 12.04 -16.14 25.93
CA GLY A 158 13.32 -15.66 26.44
C GLY A 158 13.26 -14.34 27.20
N GLY A 159 14.45 -13.90 27.63
CA GLY A 159 14.67 -12.63 28.31
C GLY A 159 14.47 -11.42 27.40
N VAL A 160 14.27 -10.25 28.02
CA VAL A 160 14.19 -8.97 27.29
C VAL A 160 15.59 -8.58 26.84
N THR A 161 15.77 -8.30 25.56
CA THR A 161 17.04 -7.81 25.02
C THR A 161 17.40 -6.45 25.65
N PRO A 162 18.68 -6.09 25.74
CA PRO A 162 19.09 -4.77 26.24
C PRO A 162 18.42 -3.61 25.48
N GLU A 163 18.30 -3.74 24.16
CA GLU A 163 17.70 -2.73 23.29
C GLU A 163 16.20 -2.56 23.58
N ASP A 164 15.46 -3.67 23.73
CA ASP A 164 14.04 -3.64 24.09
C ASP A 164 13.85 -3.03 25.49
N ARG A 165 14.77 -3.30 26.42
CA ARG A 165 14.72 -2.75 27.77
C ARG A 165 14.89 -1.24 27.76
N GLU A 166 15.84 -0.73 26.97
CA GLU A 166 16.06 0.70 26.80
C GLU A 166 14.87 1.39 26.15
N LEU A 167 14.32 0.81 25.07
CA LEU A 167 13.11 1.33 24.43
C LEU A 167 11.94 1.42 25.40
N MET A 168 11.73 0.37 26.20
CA MET A 168 10.67 0.34 27.21
C MET A 168 10.89 1.36 28.33
N ALA A 169 12.13 1.54 28.79
CA ALA A 169 12.48 2.53 29.81
C ALA A 169 12.20 3.98 29.35
N ARG A 170 12.38 4.25 28.05
CA ARG A 170 12.03 5.54 27.43
C ARG A 170 10.54 5.71 27.16
N GLY A 171 9.72 4.69 27.47
CA GLY A 171 8.29 4.72 27.17
C GLY A 171 7.97 4.68 25.68
N ALA A 172 8.91 4.26 24.82
CA ALA A 172 8.73 4.25 23.38
C ALA A 172 7.57 3.33 22.94
N ASP A 173 6.96 3.67 21.80
CA ASP A 173 5.99 2.82 21.13
C ASP A 173 6.22 2.91 19.62
N LEU A 174 6.81 1.86 19.05
CA LEU A 174 7.13 1.77 17.64
C LEU A 174 5.95 1.30 16.79
N ARG A 175 4.80 0.94 17.37
CA ARG A 175 3.63 0.48 16.62
C ARG A 175 3.13 1.50 15.59
N PRO A 176 2.97 2.81 15.91
CA PRO A 176 2.58 3.81 14.92
C PRO A 176 3.57 3.90 13.75
N ARG A 177 4.87 3.96 14.05
CA ARG A 177 5.94 4.03 13.03
C ARG A 177 5.95 2.79 12.15
N ARG A 178 5.91 1.59 12.73
CA ARG A 178 5.90 0.31 11.99
C ARG A 178 4.65 0.19 11.11
N TRP A 179 3.50 0.59 11.63
CA TRP A 179 2.26 0.63 10.85
C TRP A 179 2.35 1.61 9.68
N ARG A 180 2.85 2.84 9.89
CA ARG A 180 3.03 3.83 8.81
C ARG A 180 3.99 3.33 7.74
N GLY A 181 5.15 2.80 8.13
CA GLY A 181 6.12 2.23 7.19
C GLY A 181 5.47 1.17 6.30
N ARG A 182 4.76 0.22 6.89
CA ARG A 182 3.99 -0.78 6.15
C ARG A 182 2.92 -0.15 5.25
N HIS A 183 2.19 0.84 5.75
CA HIS A 183 1.14 1.50 4.98
C HIS A 183 1.71 2.17 3.73
N VAL A 184 2.82 2.90 3.88
CA VAL A 184 3.54 3.55 2.77
C VAL A 184 4.10 2.52 1.80
N GLU A 185 4.75 1.45 2.27
CA GLU A 185 5.27 0.38 1.42
C GLU A 185 4.16 -0.27 0.57
N LEU A 186 3.00 -0.55 1.16
CA LEU A 186 1.85 -1.13 0.46
C LEU A 186 1.27 -0.18 -0.59
N LEU A 187 1.29 1.13 -0.34
CA LEU A 187 0.85 2.14 -1.30
C LEU A 187 1.86 2.26 -2.45
N LEU A 188 3.15 2.46 -2.14
CA LEU A 188 4.22 2.59 -3.13
C LEU A 188 4.36 1.35 -4.01
N GLY A 189 4.04 0.16 -3.51
CA GLY A 189 4.02 -1.07 -4.29
C GLY A 189 2.91 -1.13 -5.36
N ARG A 190 1.91 -0.24 -5.30
CA ARG A 190 0.80 -0.16 -6.28
C ARG A 190 0.87 1.09 -7.16
N THR A 191 1.77 2.01 -6.84
CA THR A 191 1.89 3.28 -7.53
C THR A 191 3.00 3.23 -8.58
N ALA A 192 2.59 3.32 -9.84
CA ALA A 192 3.50 3.39 -10.98
C ALA A 192 3.89 4.84 -11.33
N ASP A 193 2.96 5.79 -11.16
CA ASP A 193 3.19 7.19 -11.50
C ASP A 193 4.14 7.89 -10.51
N LEU A 194 5.06 8.70 -11.03
CA LEU A 194 6.11 9.32 -10.20
C LEU A 194 5.54 10.41 -9.29
N TRP A 195 4.52 11.15 -9.73
CA TRP A 195 3.85 12.16 -8.92
C TRP A 195 2.99 11.54 -7.82
N GLU A 196 2.27 10.47 -8.11
CA GLU A 196 1.53 9.70 -7.09
C GLU A 196 2.51 9.10 -6.05
N ARG A 197 3.70 8.65 -6.46
CA ARG A 197 4.72 8.15 -5.51
C ARG A 197 5.19 9.27 -4.57
N ALA A 198 5.44 10.46 -5.11
CA ALA A 198 5.77 11.63 -4.31
C ALA A 198 4.61 12.00 -3.38
N ALA A 199 3.36 11.94 -3.85
CA ALA A 199 2.17 12.22 -3.06
C ALA A 199 1.99 11.27 -1.87
N VAL A 200 2.25 9.97 -2.06
CA VAL A 200 2.27 8.98 -0.96
C VAL A 200 3.29 9.37 0.10
N LEU A 201 4.51 9.74 -0.29
CA LEU A 201 5.57 10.14 0.65
C LEU A 201 5.25 11.47 1.34
N ALA A 202 4.67 12.43 0.62
CA ALA A 202 4.23 13.70 1.18
C ALA A 202 3.11 13.53 2.22
N SER A 203 2.20 12.56 2.02
CA SER A 203 1.03 12.35 2.89
C SER A 203 1.34 11.96 4.34
N VAL A 204 2.57 11.50 4.61
CA VAL A 204 3.03 11.11 5.94
C VAL A 204 4.01 12.12 6.55
N LEU A 205 4.33 13.23 5.88
CA LEU A 205 5.15 14.28 6.47
C LEU A 205 4.28 15.23 7.32
N PRO A 206 4.80 15.71 8.47
CA PRO A 206 4.21 16.86 9.15
C PRO A 206 4.10 18.05 8.19
N GLU A 207 3.03 18.84 8.32
CA GLU A 207 2.74 19.95 7.40
C GLU A 207 3.90 20.95 7.27
N GLU A 208 4.54 21.30 8.39
CA GLU A 208 5.70 22.19 8.38
C GLU A 208 6.91 21.59 7.62
N GLU A 209 7.14 20.29 7.76
CA GLU A 209 8.23 19.60 7.07
C GLU A 209 7.93 19.47 5.58
N LEU A 210 6.68 19.24 5.21
CA LEU A 210 6.23 19.23 3.83
C LEU A 210 6.39 20.62 3.18
N ALA A 211 5.99 21.69 3.86
CA ALA A 211 6.15 23.05 3.36
C ALA A 211 7.62 23.45 3.16
N ARG A 212 8.52 22.95 4.01
CA ARG A 212 9.98 23.14 3.85
C ARG A 212 10.54 22.29 2.69
N ALA A 213 10.08 21.06 2.54
CA ALA A 213 10.55 20.14 1.50
C ALA A 213 10.04 20.52 0.11
N VAL A 214 8.84 21.09 0.02
CA VAL A 214 8.18 21.51 -1.22
C VAL A 214 7.75 22.95 -1.08
N PRO A 215 8.63 23.94 -1.37
CA PRO A 215 8.33 25.36 -1.17
C PRO A 215 7.21 25.89 -2.08
N ASP A 216 7.06 25.32 -3.27
CA ASP A 216 6.03 25.71 -4.24
C ASP A 216 4.62 25.28 -3.81
N PRO A 217 3.68 26.22 -3.57
CA PRO A 217 2.30 25.91 -3.25
C PRO A 217 1.54 25.13 -4.32
N ALA A 218 1.84 25.37 -5.61
CA ALA A 218 1.15 24.67 -6.71
C ALA A 218 1.50 23.18 -6.71
N GLU A 219 2.79 22.88 -6.56
CA GLU A 219 3.27 21.51 -6.39
C GLU A 219 2.64 20.83 -5.15
N ARG A 220 2.51 21.55 -4.02
CA ARG A 220 1.82 20.99 -2.85
C ARG A 220 0.34 20.69 -3.10
N MET A 221 -0.37 21.52 -3.87
CA MET A 221 -1.76 21.25 -4.24
C MET A 221 -1.88 19.96 -5.08
N VAL A 222 -0.93 19.73 -5.98
CA VAL A 222 -0.88 18.52 -6.82
C VAL A 222 -0.62 17.28 -5.96
N LEU A 223 0.36 17.35 -5.05
CA LEU A 223 0.64 16.27 -4.11
C LEU A 223 -0.58 15.97 -3.21
N ALA A 224 -1.32 16.99 -2.78
CA ALA A 224 -2.55 16.80 -2.01
C ALA A 224 -3.66 16.14 -2.83
N ALA A 225 -3.82 16.53 -4.10
CA ALA A 225 -4.83 15.95 -5.01
C ALA A 225 -4.54 14.49 -5.37
N LEU A 226 -3.26 14.13 -5.52
CA LEU A 226 -2.80 12.76 -5.80
C LEU A 226 -2.59 11.93 -4.52
N GLY A 227 -2.81 12.54 -3.34
CA GLY A 227 -2.61 11.89 -2.06
C GLY A 227 -3.44 10.62 -1.91
N PRO A 228 -2.93 9.60 -1.21
CA PRO A 228 -3.65 8.35 -1.03
C PRO A 228 -4.95 8.59 -0.23
N PRO A 229 -6.00 7.77 -0.47
CA PRO A 229 -7.19 7.83 0.36
C PRO A 229 -6.86 7.47 1.81
N PRO A 230 -7.72 7.85 2.78
CA PRO A 230 -7.54 7.46 4.17
C PRO A 230 -7.36 5.95 4.32
N PRO A 231 -6.51 5.51 5.28
CA PRO A 231 -6.23 4.09 5.45
C PRO A 231 -7.50 3.31 5.78
N TYR A 232 -7.49 2.02 5.48
CA TYR A 232 -8.61 1.15 5.80
C TYR A 232 -8.96 1.19 7.31
N GLY A 233 -10.25 1.33 7.61
CA GLY A 233 -10.73 1.46 8.99
C GLY A 233 -10.58 2.85 9.60
N HIS A 234 -10.15 3.85 8.82
CA HIS A 234 -10.08 5.23 9.30
C HIS A 234 -11.47 5.73 9.73
N PRO A 235 -11.62 6.14 11.01
CA PRO A 235 -12.92 6.50 11.56
C PRO A 235 -13.42 7.83 10.97
N GLN A 236 -14.73 7.88 10.69
CA GLN A 236 -15.40 9.08 10.17
C GLN A 236 -16.01 9.94 11.29
N ILE A 237 -16.20 9.37 12.47
CA ILE A 237 -16.75 10.10 13.63
C ILE A 237 -15.69 11.10 14.11
N PRO A 238 -15.99 12.42 14.21
CA PRO A 238 -14.98 13.46 14.43
C PRO A 238 -14.04 13.19 15.60
N ALA A 239 -14.57 12.77 16.75
CA ALA A 239 -13.75 12.51 17.93
C ALA A 239 -12.80 11.31 17.79
N ALA A 240 -13.17 10.32 16.97
CA ALA A 240 -12.30 9.19 16.65
C ALA A 240 -11.33 9.54 15.50
N ALA A 241 -11.80 10.31 14.51
CA ALA A 241 -10.99 10.85 13.41
C ALA A 241 -9.81 11.67 13.94
N ALA A 242 -10.04 12.57 14.91
CA ALA A 242 -8.98 13.37 15.53
C ALA A 242 -7.88 12.51 16.19
N VAL A 243 -8.21 11.35 16.77
CA VAL A 243 -7.21 10.42 17.30
C VAL A 243 -6.44 9.74 16.16
N ALA A 244 -7.17 9.27 15.15
CA ALA A 244 -6.59 8.55 14.02
C ALA A 244 -5.68 9.45 13.15
N GLN A 245 -6.03 10.73 12.98
CA GLN A 245 -5.25 11.71 12.22
C GLN A 245 -3.85 11.91 12.80
N ARG A 246 -3.69 11.84 14.13
CA ARG A 246 -2.37 11.92 14.79
C ARG A 246 -1.48 10.71 14.53
N LEU A 247 -2.03 9.61 13.99
CA LEU A 247 -1.24 8.44 13.61
C LEU A 247 -0.66 8.58 12.19
N LEU A 248 -1.22 9.45 11.35
CA LEU A 248 -0.85 9.55 9.94
C LEU A 248 0.52 10.19 9.70
N PRO A 249 0.86 11.35 10.30
CA PRO A 249 2.17 11.93 10.10
C PRO A 249 3.25 11.17 10.88
N ALA A 250 4.46 11.17 10.32
CA ALA A 250 5.68 10.80 11.00
C ALA A 250 5.94 11.75 12.18
N ASP A 251 6.37 11.20 13.30
CA ASP A 251 6.53 11.93 14.56
C ASP A 251 8.00 11.91 15.03
N GLN A 252 8.72 10.84 14.73
CA GLN A 252 10.10 10.71 15.16
C GLN A 252 11.06 11.43 14.20
N PRO A 253 12.06 12.20 14.67
CA PRO A 253 12.94 12.98 13.81
C PRO A 253 13.69 12.17 12.75
N ASP A 254 14.05 10.93 13.05
CA ASP A 254 14.68 10.02 12.11
C ASP A 254 13.70 9.51 11.04
N GLU A 255 12.44 9.23 11.43
CA GLU A 255 11.35 8.87 10.53
C GLU A 255 11.02 10.03 9.56
N VAL A 256 10.91 11.26 10.08
CA VAL A 256 10.68 12.46 9.28
C VAL A 256 11.81 12.67 8.28
N ARG A 257 13.07 12.57 8.73
CA ARG A 257 14.24 12.72 7.85
C ARG A 257 14.23 11.69 6.73
N TRP A 258 13.91 10.45 7.04
CA TRP A 258 13.81 9.38 6.05
C TRP A 258 12.78 9.69 4.96
N TYR A 259 11.55 10.08 5.35
CA TYR A 259 10.51 10.44 4.38
C TYR A 259 10.85 11.70 3.59
N ARG A 260 11.52 12.68 4.20
CA ARG A 260 11.96 13.89 3.49
C ARG A 260 12.97 13.58 2.40
N THR A 261 13.99 12.78 2.71
CA THR A 261 14.97 12.33 1.72
C THR A 261 14.33 11.48 0.62
N SER A 262 13.38 10.62 0.98
CA SER A 262 12.65 9.81 0.00
C SER A 262 11.78 10.67 -0.93
N LEU A 263 11.11 11.69 -0.38
CA LEU A 263 10.28 12.63 -1.14
C LEU A 263 11.13 13.44 -2.13
N ASP A 264 12.27 13.95 -1.70
CA ASP A 264 13.20 14.72 -2.54
C ASP A 264 13.65 13.90 -3.77
N PHE A 265 13.99 12.63 -3.56
CA PHE A 265 14.31 11.71 -4.66
C PHE A 265 13.12 11.46 -5.59
N ALA A 266 11.92 11.24 -5.05
CA ALA A 266 10.72 11.03 -5.86
C ALA A 266 10.35 12.26 -6.69
N LEU A 267 10.44 13.46 -6.12
CA LEU A 267 10.15 14.72 -6.81
C LEU A 267 11.17 15.03 -7.90
N THR A 268 12.44 14.71 -7.69
CA THR A 268 13.47 14.84 -8.73
C THR A 268 13.08 14.03 -9.97
N GLY A 269 12.62 12.78 -9.79
CA GLY A 269 12.13 11.95 -10.88
C GLY A 269 10.86 12.50 -11.55
N ALA A 270 9.86 12.91 -10.76
CA ALA A 270 8.58 13.41 -11.26
C ALA A 270 8.73 14.71 -12.07
N ARG A 271 9.55 15.65 -11.57
CA ARG A 271 9.86 16.91 -12.27
C ARG A 271 10.61 16.66 -13.57
N ALA A 272 11.57 15.72 -13.58
CA ALA A 272 12.30 15.36 -14.79
C ALA A 272 11.38 14.76 -15.87
N GLN A 273 10.43 13.89 -15.48
CA GLN A 273 9.43 13.31 -16.39
C GLN A 273 8.52 14.39 -17.01
N SER A 274 8.07 15.34 -16.20
CA SER A 274 7.21 16.45 -16.67
C SER A 274 7.97 17.31 -17.69
N ASN A 275 9.22 17.67 -17.38
CA ASN A 275 10.08 18.45 -18.28
C ASN A 275 10.36 17.72 -19.61
N ALA A 276 10.52 16.40 -19.59
CA ALA A 276 10.76 15.60 -20.79
C ALA A 276 9.52 15.45 -21.68
N THR A 277 8.32 15.43 -21.08
CA THR A 277 7.05 15.23 -21.80
C THR A 277 6.52 16.55 -22.40
N GLY A 278 7.09 17.71 -22.02
CA GLY A 278 6.61 19.03 -22.44
C GLY A 278 5.29 19.45 -21.78
N GLU A 279 4.70 18.57 -20.98
CA GLU A 279 3.73 18.93 -19.95
C GLU A 279 4.47 19.79 -18.94
N ARG A 280 4.34 21.12 -19.07
CA ARG A 280 4.78 22.05 -18.03
C ARG A 280 4.21 21.53 -16.71
N GLY A 281 5.11 21.15 -15.79
CA GLY A 281 4.72 20.92 -14.41
C GLY A 281 3.84 22.08 -13.96
N PRO A 282 2.75 21.82 -13.22
CA PRO A 282 1.74 22.82 -12.93
C PRO A 282 2.39 24.00 -12.21
N THR A 283 2.39 25.15 -12.88
CA THR A 283 2.71 26.46 -12.31
C THR A 283 1.66 26.91 -11.32
#